data_AF-N1ZNC8-F1
#
_entry.id   AF-N1ZNC8-F1
#
_cell.length_a   1.000
_cell.length_b   1.000
_cell.length_c   1.000
_cell.angle_alpha   90.00
_cell.angle_beta   90.00
_cell.angle_gamma   90.00
#
_symmetry.space_group_name_H-M   'P 1'
#
loop_
_entity.id
_entity.type
_entity.pdbx_description
1 polymer ?
#
loop_
_entity_poly.entity_id
_entity_poly.type
_entity_poly.pdbx_seq_one_letter_code
_entity_poly.pdbx_strand_id
1 'polypeptide(L)'
;MGIKEYVLLYVLLFFIASCKIVYVPLCMLAFLIPVERFGCRRNYIKHVTMSILEVALTSGIWLIISMYILDGRSDGKSVEQVRYLLSHPLSYVEAIVNTTITYGEGLVKTMLGASLGWLNIAVNSGIIAMVAVNLAYICIHEEGIWKDEESKWPRICTAGSVVCAILVMYTSLYVQWTELGKNIIDGLQGRYFIPVLFPLLLSLKNSSRMTDNGADRLGRYVSYLLLLITNIFTLVTLLTNYIL
;
A
#
# COMPACT_ATOMS: atom_id res chain seq x y z
N MET A 1 14.15 -22.95 4.54
CA MET A 1 12.73 -22.65 4.65
C MET A 1 12.00 -23.98 4.71
N GLY A 2 11.15 -24.16 5.70
CA GLY A 2 10.30 -25.34 5.82
C GLY A 2 9.11 -25.29 4.86
N ILE A 3 8.45 -26.43 4.64
CA ILE A 3 7.26 -26.49 3.78
C ILE A 3 6.15 -25.53 4.21
N LYS A 4 5.97 -25.34 5.52
CA LYS A 4 5.00 -24.40 6.10
C LYS A 4 5.28 -22.95 5.71
N GLU A 5 6.57 -22.56 5.63
CA GLU A 5 6.97 -21.19 5.29
C GLU A 5 6.77 -20.92 3.79
N TYR A 6 7.01 -21.92 2.93
CA TYR A 6 6.69 -21.81 1.51
C TYR A 6 5.19 -21.69 1.27
N VAL A 7 4.38 -22.52 1.94
CA VAL A 7 2.92 -22.43 1.86
C VAL A 7 2.45 -21.04 2.32
N LEU A 8 2.97 -20.55 3.45
CA LEU A 8 2.63 -19.23 3.95
C LEU A 8 3.02 -18.12 2.95
N LEU A 9 4.20 -18.20 2.35
CA LEU A 9 4.64 -17.24 1.33
C LEU A 9 3.67 -17.18 0.16
N TYR A 10 3.31 -18.32 -0.43
CA TYR A 10 2.38 -18.38 -1.55
C TYR A 10 0.99 -17.87 -1.18
N VAL A 11 0.47 -18.29 -0.02
CA VAL A 11 -0.82 -17.80 0.49
C VAL A 11 -0.83 -16.28 0.65
N LEU A 12 0.24 -15.68 1.21
CA LEU A 12 0.34 -14.23 1.34
C LEU A 12 0.41 -13.52 -0.02
N LEU A 13 1.19 -14.05 -0.97
CA LEU A 13 1.28 -13.50 -2.32
C LEU A 13 -0.05 -13.56 -3.06
N PHE A 14 -0.76 -14.68 -2.94
CA PHE A 14 -2.11 -14.84 -3.48
C PHE A 14 -3.06 -13.78 -2.94
N PHE A 15 -3.09 -13.56 -1.62
CA PHE A 15 -3.95 -12.53 -1.03
C PHE A 15 -3.58 -11.11 -1.47
N ILE A 16 -2.28 -10.78 -1.53
CA ILE A 16 -1.84 -9.46 -2.00
C ILE A 16 -2.26 -9.23 -3.45
N ALA A 17 -2.01 -10.21 -4.33
CA ALA A 17 -2.36 -10.13 -5.75
C ALA A 17 -3.89 -10.11 -5.97
N SER A 18 -4.66 -10.78 -5.11
CA SER A 18 -6.13 -10.84 -5.20
C SER A 18 -6.84 -9.60 -4.66
N CYS A 19 -6.22 -8.85 -3.73
CA CYS A 19 -6.85 -7.67 -3.12
C CYS A 19 -7.10 -6.55 -4.13
N LYS A 20 -6.02 -6.08 -4.77
CA LYS A 20 -6.06 -5.11 -5.88
C LYS A 20 -4.77 -5.21 -6.67
N ILE A 21 -4.87 -5.12 -8.00
CA ILE A 21 -3.72 -5.17 -8.91
C ILE A 21 -2.67 -4.09 -8.63
N VAL A 22 -3.05 -2.97 -8.01
CA VAL A 22 -2.14 -1.88 -7.65
C VAL A 22 -1.10 -2.26 -6.58
N TYR A 23 -1.34 -3.35 -5.83
CA TYR A 23 -0.41 -3.84 -4.80
C TYR A 23 0.54 -4.94 -5.29
N VAL A 24 0.43 -5.37 -6.56
CA VAL A 24 1.33 -6.36 -7.17
C VAL A 24 2.81 -5.98 -7.02
N PRO A 25 3.24 -4.71 -7.16
CA PRO A 25 4.64 -4.35 -6.94
C PRO A 25 5.15 -4.67 -5.52
N LEU A 26 4.28 -4.71 -4.50
CA LEU A 26 4.67 -5.10 -3.14
C LEU A 26 5.05 -6.59 -3.05
N CYS A 27 4.63 -7.42 -4.00
CA CYS A 27 5.08 -8.81 -4.08
C CYS A 27 6.60 -8.92 -4.33
N MET A 28 7.25 -7.87 -4.84
CA MET A 28 8.72 -7.82 -4.98
C MET A 28 9.44 -7.93 -3.63
N LEU A 29 8.78 -7.62 -2.51
CA LEU A 29 9.33 -7.79 -1.18
C LEU A 29 9.64 -9.26 -0.87
N ALA A 30 8.93 -10.21 -1.47
CA ALA A 30 9.24 -11.65 -1.35
C ALA A 30 10.62 -12.00 -1.91
N PHE A 31 11.12 -11.24 -2.89
CA PHE A 31 12.42 -11.47 -3.50
C PHE A 31 13.59 -10.96 -2.65
N LEU A 32 13.29 -10.19 -1.61
CA LEU A 32 14.27 -9.75 -0.60
C LEU A 32 14.68 -10.87 0.36
N ILE A 33 13.97 -12.00 0.35
CA ILE A 33 14.29 -13.11 1.24
C ILE A 33 15.65 -13.70 0.83
N PRO A 34 16.63 -13.77 1.75
CA PRO A 34 18.00 -14.21 1.45
C PRO A 34 18.03 -15.62 0.87
N VAL A 35 18.96 -15.88 -0.08
CA VAL A 35 19.12 -17.19 -0.76
C VAL A 35 19.44 -18.29 0.25
N GLU A 36 20.14 -17.95 1.33
CA GLU A 36 20.51 -18.81 2.45
C GLU A 36 19.27 -19.43 3.11
N ARG A 37 18.14 -18.70 3.13
CA ARG A 37 16.87 -19.22 3.65
C ARG A 37 16.26 -20.30 2.76
N PHE A 38 16.61 -20.39 1.49
CA PHE A 38 16.10 -21.41 0.56
C PHE A 38 16.98 -22.67 0.50
N GLY A 39 18.09 -22.67 1.25
CA GLY A 39 19.07 -23.76 1.32
C GLY A 39 20.02 -23.80 0.13
N CYS A 40 19.53 -23.67 -1.10
CA CYS A 40 20.38 -23.61 -2.29
C CYS A 40 19.84 -22.64 -3.35
N ARG A 41 20.74 -22.13 -4.22
CA ARG A 41 20.39 -21.18 -5.29
C ARG A 41 19.36 -21.73 -6.29
N ARG A 42 19.38 -23.03 -6.55
CA ARG A 42 18.38 -23.69 -7.41
C ARG A 42 16.98 -23.63 -6.83
N ASN A 43 16.84 -23.88 -5.52
CA ASN A 43 15.55 -23.77 -4.84
C ASN A 43 15.06 -22.33 -4.77
N TYR A 44 15.96 -21.38 -4.53
CA TYR A 44 15.63 -19.95 -4.60
C TYR A 44 15.02 -19.58 -5.96
N ILE A 45 15.71 -19.88 -7.06
CA ILE A 45 15.21 -19.57 -8.42
C ILE A 45 13.87 -20.26 -8.66
N LYS A 46 13.74 -21.55 -8.31
CA LYS A 46 12.47 -22.29 -8.45
C LYS A 46 11.32 -21.58 -7.73
N HIS A 47 11.50 -21.25 -6.45
CA HIS A 47 10.43 -20.66 -5.65
C HIS A 47 10.10 -19.22 -6.09
N VAL A 48 11.10 -18.43 -6.46
CA VAL A 48 10.92 -17.08 -7.04
C VAL A 48 10.14 -17.15 -8.35
N THR A 49 10.52 -18.02 -9.28
CA THR A 49 9.80 -18.19 -10.55
C THR A 49 8.35 -18.62 -10.31
N MET A 50 8.12 -19.56 -9.39
CA MET A 50 6.76 -19.97 -9.01
C MET A 50 5.94 -18.82 -8.42
N SER A 51 6.54 -17.99 -7.54
CA SER A 51 5.89 -16.80 -6.99
C SER A 51 5.53 -15.78 -8.07
N ILE A 52 6.42 -15.55 -9.04
CA ILE A 52 6.14 -14.65 -10.18
C ILE A 52 4.97 -15.20 -11.01
N LEU A 53 4.98 -16.50 -11.31
CA LEU A 53 3.92 -17.15 -12.07
C LEU A 53 2.57 -17.05 -11.34
N GLU A 54 2.53 -17.32 -10.04
CA GLU A 54 1.33 -17.20 -9.23
C GLU A 54 0.76 -15.77 -9.22
N VAL A 55 1.62 -14.78 -8.98
CA VAL A 55 1.22 -13.37 -8.97
C VAL A 55 0.73 -12.93 -10.35
N ALA A 56 1.41 -13.34 -11.43
CA ALA A 56 1.01 -13.04 -12.80
C ALA A 56 -0.33 -13.70 -13.16
N LEU A 57 -0.54 -14.97 -12.80
CA LEU A 57 -1.80 -15.68 -13.03
C LEU A 57 -2.95 -15.04 -12.27
N THR A 58 -2.77 -14.80 -10.98
CA THR A 58 -3.81 -14.22 -10.10
C THR A 58 -4.19 -12.82 -10.57
N SER A 59 -3.19 -11.97 -10.84
CA SER A 59 -3.42 -10.60 -11.31
C SER A 59 -3.99 -10.55 -12.72
N GLY A 60 -3.56 -11.47 -13.60
CA GLY A 60 -4.07 -11.60 -14.97
C GLY A 60 -5.53 -12.03 -15.01
N ILE A 61 -5.91 -13.01 -14.19
CA ILE A 61 -7.32 -13.41 -14.03
C ILE A 61 -8.16 -12.22 -13.56
N TRP A 62 -7.69 -11.48 -12.55
CA TRP A 62 -8.40 -10.32 -12.05
C TRP A 62 -8.52 -9.20 -13.09
N LEU A 63 -7.48 -8.99 -13.90
CA LEU A 63 -7.50 -8.02 -14.99
C LEU A 63 -8.54 -8.40 -16.06
N ILE A 64 -8.58 -9.67 -16.47
CA ILE A 64 -9.58 -10.17 -17.43
C ILE A 64 -10.99 -10.00 -16.89
N ILE A 65 -11.24 -10.38 -15.63
CA ILE A 65 -12.55 -10.20 -14.99
C ILE A 65 -12.92 -8.72 -14.92
N SER A 66 -11.97 -7.86 -14.52
CA SER A 66 -12.20 -6.42 -14.44
C SER A 66 -12.53 -5.83 -15.81
N MET A 67 -11.79 -6.20 -16.86
CA MET A 67 -12.07 -5.78 -18.24
C MET A 67 -13.46 -6.23 -18.68
N TYR A 68 -13.83 -7.49 -18.44
CA TYR A 68 -15.15 -8.00 -18.83
C TYR A 68 -16.30 -7.28 -18.12
N ILE A 69 -16.17 -7.00 -16.81
CA ILE A 69 -17.19 -6.28 -16.04
C ILE A 69 -17.25 -4.80 -16.45
N LEU A 70 -16.11 -4.19 -16.77
CA LEU A 70 -16.01 -2.77 -17.10
C LEU A 70 -16.26 -2.46 -18.59
N ASP A 71 -16.07 -3.40 -19.51
CA ASP A 71 -16.36 -3.22 -20.95
C ASP A 71 -17.83 -2.90 -21.19
N GLY A 72 -18.74 -3.42 -20.35
CA GLY A 72 -20.15 -3.03 -20.35
C GLY A 72 -20.41 -1.57 -19.91
N ARG A 73 -19.38 -0.84 -19.45
CA ARG A 73 -19.45 0.54 -18.95
C ARG A 73 -18.50 1.53 -19.65
N SER A 74 -17.45 1.06 -20.32
CA SER A 74 -16.33 1.92 -20.75
C SER A 74 -16.26 2.19 -22.26
N ASP A 75 -17.04 1.51 -23.11
CA ASP A 75 -17.18 1.79 -24.55
C ASP A 75 -15.84 2.10 -25.27
N GLY A 76 -14.77 1.34 -24.96
CA GLY A 76 -13.44 1.51 -25.55
C GLY A 76 -12.56 2.65 -24.98
N LYS A 77 -13.06 3.45 -24.04
CA LYS A 77 -12.34 4.62 -23.47
C LYS A 77 -10.99 4.27 -22.84
N SER A 78 -10.85 3.10 -22.21
CA SER A 78 -9.57 2.71 -21.58
C SER A 78 -8.46 2.45 -22.60
N VAL A 79 -8.76 1.96 -23.80
CA VAL A 79 -7.76 1.75 -24.86
C VAL A 79 -7.27 3.10 -25.39
N GLU A 80 -8.18 4.04 -25.61
CA GLU A 80 -7.85 5.40 -26.01
C GLU A 80 -7.05 6.12 -24.92
N GLN A 81 -7.38 5.93 -23.65
CA GLN A 81 -6.65 6.48 -22.51
C GLN A 81 -5.20 6.00 -22.48
N VAL A 82 -4.97 4.71 -22.72
CA VAL A 82 -3.61 4.15 -22.81
C VAL A 82 -2.85 4.72 -24.00
N ARG A 83 -3.50 4.83 -25.17
CA ARG A 83 -2.89 5.47 -26.37
C ARG A 83 -2.54 6.94 -26.12
N TYR A 84 -3.40 7.66 -25.43
CA TYR A 84 -3.17 9.06 -25.06
C TYR A 84 -2.00 9.18 -24.09
N LEU A 85 -1.95 8.36 -23.05
CA LEU A 85 -0.84 8.32 -22.09
C LEU A 85 0.51 8.07 -22.78
N LEU A 86 0.54 7.11 -23.71
CA LEU A 86 1.77 6.76 -24.44
C LEU A 86 2.20 7.84 -25.45
N SER A 87 1.26 8.59 -26.00
CA SER A 87 1.56 9.69 -26.95
C SER A 87 1.87 11.02 -26.24
N HIS A 88 1.36 11.23 -25.03
CA HIS A 88 1.50 12.47 -24.26
C HIS A 88 2.05 12.22 -22.84
N PRO A 89 3.26 11.64 -22.69
CA PRO A 89 3.80 11.28 -21.38
C PRO A 89 4.02 12.48 -20.46
N LEU A 90 4.34 13.65 -21.01
CA LEU A 90 4.50 14.88 -20.21
C LEU A 90 3.17 15.35 -19.60
N SER A 91 2.08 15.28 -20.36
CA SER A 91 0.74 15.61 -19.84
C SER A 91 0.30 14.65 -18.74
N TYR A 92 0.70 13.37 -18.82
CA TYR A 92 0.44 12.41 -17.75
C TYR A 92 1.23 12.75 -16.47
N VAL A 93 2.52 13.10 -16.59
CA VAL A 93 3.32 13.55 -15.45
C VAL A 93 2.73 14.81 -14.82
N GLU A 94 2.30 15.76 -15.65
CA GLU A 94 1.60 16.96 -15.21
C GLU A 94 0.33 16.63 -14.42
N ALA A 95 -0.47 15.68 -14.92
CA ALA A 95 -1.67 15.22 -14.24
C ALA A 95 -1.36 14.60 -12.87
N ILE A 96 -0.30 13.79 -12.73
CA ILE A 96 0.14 13.25 -11.43
C ILE A 96 0.50 14.40 -10.47
N VAL A 97 1.31 15.36 -10.93
CA VAL A 97 1.78 16.47 -10.10
C VAL A 97 0.61 17.34 -9.65
N ASN A 98 -0.26 17.74 -10.58
CA ASN A 98 -1.45 18.54 -10.29
C ASN A 98 -2.37 17.82 -9.32
N THR A 99 -2.65 16.53 -9.54
CA THR A 99 -3.45 15.71 -8.60
C THR A 99 -2.84 15.69 -7.21
N THR A 100 -1.52 15.51 -7.11
CA THR A 100 -0.80 15.44 -5.83
C THR A 100 -0.88 16.78 -5.09
N ILE A 101 -0.70 17.89 -5.78
CA ILE A 101 -0.76 19.23 -5.19
C ILE A 101 -2.19 19.58 -4.78
N THR A 102 -3.18 19.34 -5.64
CA THR A 102 -4.58 19.70 -5.40
C THR A 102 -5.22 18.86 -4.30
N TYR A 103 -4.95 17.54 -4.26
CA TYR A 103 -5.61 16.63 -3.31
C TYR A 103 -4.71 16.14 -2.17
N GLY A 104 -3.42 16.49 -2.15
CA GLY A 104 -2.44 15.94 -1.20
C GLY A 104 -2.86 16.02 0.26
N GLU A 105 -3.36 17.19 0.70
CA GLU A 105 -3.86 17.37 2.08
C GLU A 105 -5.04 16.43 2.38
N GLY A 106 -6.00 16.35 1.45
CA GLY A 106 -7.16 15.46 1.55
C GLY A 106 -6.77 13.99 1.56
N LEU A 107 -5.75 13.60 0.79
CA LEU A 107 -5.22 12.24 0.78
C LEU A 107 -4.60 11.88 2.14
N VAL A 108 -3.82 12.77 2.75
CA VAL A 108 -3.26 12.52 4.09
C VAL A 108 -4.36 12.42 5.14
N LYS A 109 -5.32 13.34 5.13
CA LYS A 109 -6.47 13.30 6.05
C LYS A 109 -7.27 12.01 5.91
N THR A 110 -7.62 11.61 4.70
CA THR A 110 -8.39 10.39 4.44
C THR A 110 -7.58 9.12 4.69
N MET A 111 -6.24 9.16 4.55
CA MET A 111 -5.35 8.06 4.95
C MET A 111 -5.36 7.86 6.47
N LEU A 112 -5.45 8.94 7.25
CA LEU A 112 -5.60 8.91 8.70
C LEU A 112 -7.04 8.63 9.18
N GLY A 113 -7.97 8.40 8.26
CA GLY A 113 -9.35 8.05 8.58
C GLY A 113 -10.30 9.24 8.76
N ALA A 114 -10.01 10.41 8.18
CA ALA A 114 -10.90 11.57 8.28
C ALA A 114 -12.30 11.36 7.68
N SER A 115 -12.44 10.40 6.76
CA SER A 115 -13.71 10.08 6.12
C SER A 115 -13.86 8.57 5.98
N LEU A 116 -14.98 8.04 6.47
CA LEU A 116 -15.32 6.61 6.43
C LEU A 116 -16.41 6.34 5.40
N GLY A 117 -16.70 5.05 5.18
CA GLY A 117 -17.70 4.62 4.21
C GLY A 117 -17.31 5.00 2.78
N TRP A 118 -18.22 5.68 2.07
CA TRP A 118 -17.96 6.25 0.75
C TRP A 118 -17.49 7.70 0.83
N LEU A 119 -16.62 8.00 1.80
CA LEU A 119 -16.15 9.36 2.12
C LEU A 119 -17.26 10.31 2.60
N ASN A 120 -18.39 9.76 3.03
CA ASN A 120 -19.58 10.50 3.44
C ASN A 120 -19.68 10.67 4.96
N ILE A 121 -18.94 9.88 5.73
CA ILE A 121 -18.99 9.93 7.20
C ILE A 121 -17.73 10.63 7.68
N ALA A 122 -17.88 11.89 8.10
CA ALA A 122 -16.79 12.66 8.68
C ALA A 122 -16.45 12.13 10.08
N VAL A 123 -15.16 11.95 10.34
CA VAL A 123 -14.66 11.52 11.66
C VAL A 123 -14.22 12.74 12.46
N ASN A 124 -14.46 12.70 13.77
CA ASN A 124 -14.04 13.76 14.68
C ASN A 124 -12.52 13.99 14.60
N SER A 125 -12.09 15.26 14.52
CA SER A 125 -10.68 15.65 14.40
C SER A 125 -9.81 15.18 15.57
N GLY A 126 -10.38 15.01 16.76
CA GLY A 126 -9.70 14.41 17.92
C GLY A 126 -9.29 12.96 17.68
N ILE A 127 -10.15 12.14 17.05
CA ILE A 127 -9.82 10.75 16.71
C ILE A 127 -8.67 10.73 15.69
N ILE A 128 -8.74 11.59 14.67
CA ILE A 128 -7.69 11.73 13.66
C ILE A 128 -6.36 12.12 14.31
N ALA A 129 -6.38 13.09 15.23
CA ALA A 129 -5.19 13.51 15.97
C ALA A 129 -4.61 12.36 16.81
N MET A 130 -5.44 11.54 17.47
CA MET A 130 -4.98 10.36 18.20
C MET A 130 -4.29 9.34 17.28
N VAL A 131 -4.85 9.07 16.09
CA VAL A 131 -4.20 8.20 15.09
C VAL A 131 -2.87 8.79 14.63
N ALA A 132 -2.82 10.09 14.34
CA ALA A 132 -1.60 10.77 13.90
C ALA A 132 -0.49 10.71 14.97
N VAL A 133 -0.83 10.98 16.23
CA VAL A 133 0.10 10.89 17.37
C VAL A 133 0.60 9.47 17.57
N ASN A 134 -0.28 8.48 17.46
CA ASN A 134 0.09 7.07 17.59
C ASN A 134 1.04 6.63 16.47
N LEU A 135 0.75 7.02 15.22
CA LEU A 135 1.61 6.75 14.08
C LEU A 135 2.97 7.42 14.24
N ALA A 136 3.01 8.68 14.68
CA ALA A 136 4.26 9.39 14.97
C ALA A 136 5.07 8.69 16.08
N TYR A 137 4.40 8.24 17.14
CA TYR A 137 5.03 7.48 18.22
C TYR A 137 5.70 6.20 17.69
N ILE A 138 4.99 5.40 16.89
CA ILE A 138 5.52 4.18 16.24
C ILE A 138 6.72 4.51 15.35
N CYS A 139 6.60 5.54 14.51
CA CYS A 139 7.68 5.99 13.63
C CYS A 139 8.96 6.35 14.40
N ILE A 140 8.84 6.90 15.61
CA ILE A 140 9.98 7.25 16.46
C ILE A 140 10.51 6.01 17.20
N HIS A 141 9.67 5.25 17.88
CA HIS A 141 10.09 4.27 18.90
C HIS A 141 10.25 2.82 18.41
N GLU A 142 9.62 2.41 17.30
CA GLU A 142 9.86 1.06 16.78
C GLU A 142 11.33 0.88 16.35
N GLU A 143 11.82 -0.31 16.05
CA GLU A 143 13.15 -0.45 15.44
C GLU A 143 13.05 -0.87 13.99
N GLY A 144 13.99 -0.41 13.18
CA GLY A 144 14.14 -0.90 11.82
C GLY A 144 14.75 -2.29 11.79
N ILE A 145 14.57 -2.98 10.67
CA ILE A 145 15.12 -4.33 10.46
C ILE A 145 16.51 -4.32 9.79
N TRP A 146 16.94 -3.16 9.27
CA TRP A 146 18.11 -3.04 8.42
C TRP A 146 19.37 -2.73 9.21
N LYS A 147 20.47 -3.47 8.96
CA LYS A 147 21.81 -3.13 9.47
C LYS A 147 22.57 -2.33 8.40
N ASP A 148 23.19 -1.22 8.79
CA ASP A 148 23.63 -0.13 7.90
C ASP A 148 24.51 -0.54 6.71
N GLU A 149 25.36 -1.57 6.86
CA GLU A 149 26.31 -1.95 5.81
C GLU A 149 25.79 -3.04 4.86
N GLU A 150 24.99 -4.00 5.34
CA GLU A 150 24.56 -5.16 4.55
C GLU A 150 23.16 -4.99 3.91
N SER A 151 22.41 -3.97 4.29
CA SER A 151 20.98 -3.85 3.96
C SER A 151 20.62 -2.79 2.90
N LYS A 152 21.62 -2.17 2.23
CA LYS A 152 21.37 -1.09 1.26
C LYS A 152 20.51 -1.54 0.08
N TRP A 153 20.81 -2.69 -0.51
CA TRP A 153 20.08 -3.19 -1.68
C TRP A 153 18.63 -3.58 -1.34
N PRO A 154 18.37 -4.37 -0.28
CA PRO A 154 17.00 -4.65 0.15
C PRO A 154 16.17 -3.41 0.47
N ARG A 155 16.80 -2.39 1.06
CA ARG A 155 16.18 -1.10 1.37
C ARG A 155 15.77 -0.34 0.09
N ILE A 156 16.66 -0.26 -0.90
CA ILE A 156 16.38 0.36 -2.20
C ILE A 156 15.26 -0.40 -2.92
N CYS A 157 15.30 -1.72 -2.92
CA CYS A 157 14.24 -2.55 -3.51
C CYS A 157 12.89 -2.36 -2.80
N THR A 158 12.88 -2.23 -1.47
CA THR A 158 11.66 -1.94 -0.70
C THR A 158 11.10 -0.57 -1.08
N ALA A 159 11.93 0.48 -1.09
CA ALA A 159 11.51 1.82 -1.51
C ALA A 159 11.06 1.84 -2.98
N GLY A 160 11.76 1.11 -3.86
CA GLY A 160 11.38 0.95 -5.26
C GLY A 160 10.01 0.30 -5.41
N SER A 161 9.72 -0.77 -4.65
CA SER A 161 8.41 -1.42 -4.66
C SER A 161 7.26 -0.49 -4.24
N VAL A 162 7.53 0.40 -3.27
CA VAL A 162 6.60 1.44 -2.81
C VAL A 162 6.32 2.45 -3.92
N VAL A 163 7.37 2.98 -4.54
CA VAL A 163 7.24 3.95 -5.65
C VAL A 163 6.50 3.31 -6.82
N CYS A 164 6.84 2.07 -7.19
CA CYS A 164 6.13 1.33 -8.23
C CYS A 164 4.65 1.11 -7.89
N ALA A 165 4.31 0.75 -6.65
CA ALA A 165 2.91 0.59 -6.22
C ALA A 165 2.12 1.91 -6.34
N ILE A 166 2.72 3.04 -5.94
CA ILE A 166 2.11 4.37 -6.08
C ILE A 166 1.90 4.72 -7.56
N LEU A 167 2.90 4.50 -8.41
CA LEU A 167 2.79 4.78 -9.86
C LEU A 167 1.72 3.90 -10.53
N VAL A 168 1.67 2.61 -10.20
CA VAL A 168 0.62 1.70 -10.72
C VAL A 168 -0.76 2.15 -10.23
N MET A 169 -0.87 2.65 -9.00
CA MET A 169 -2.12 3.22 -8.47
C MET A 169 -2.60 4.44 -9.26
N TYR A 170 -1.72 5.43 -9.48
CA TYR A 170 -2.02 6.59 -10.31
C TYR A 170 -2.40 6.18 -11.73
N THR A 171 -1.61 5.29 -12.35
CA THR A 171 -1.83 4.83 -13.72
C THR A 171 -3.17 4.11 -13.85
N SER A 172 -3.50 3.24 -12.89
CA SER A 172 -4.76 2.49 -12.88
C SER A 172 -5.98 3.42 -12.83
N LEU A 173 -5.95 4.43 -11.96
CA LEU A 173 -7.04 5.42 -11.85
C LEU A 173 -7.10 6.35 -13.07
N TYR A 174 -5.95 6.72 -13.64
CA TYR A 174 -5.91 7.49 -14.87
C TYR A 174 -6.55 6.72 -16.04
N VAL A 175 -6.26 5.42 -16.17
CA VAL A 175 -6.74 4.58 -17.28
C VAL A 175 -8.21 4.17 -17.13
N GLN A 176 -8.64 3.87 -15.91
CA GLN A 176 -9.95 3.24 -15.66
C GLN A 176 -11.01 4.22 -15.16
N TRP A 177 -10.62 5.33 -14.53
CA TRP A 177 -11.55 6.20 -13.81
C TRP A 177 -11.56 7.65 -14.30
N THR A 178 -10.44 8.13 -14.83
CA THR A 178 -10.28 9.54 -15.25
C THR A 178 -10.72 9.73 -16.70
N GLU A 179 -11.35 10.86 -16.99
CA GLU A 179 -11.74 11.24 -18.35
C GLU A 179 -10.52 11.51 -19.25
N LEU A 180 -10.71 11.34 -20.57
CA LEU A 180 -9.65 11.52 -21.56
C LEU A 180 -9.13 12.96 -21.58
N GLY A 181 -7.80 13.11 -21.53
CA GLY A 181 -7.14 14.41 -21.58
C GLY A 181 -7.26 15.26 -20.30
N LYS A 182 -7.92 14.77 -19.25
CA LYS A 182 -8.05 15.50 -17.99
C LYS A 182 -6.69 15.61 -17.28
N ASN A 183 -6.36 16.82 -16.82
CA ASN A 183 -5.11 17.15 -16.12
C ASN A 183 -5.17 16.89 -14.60
N ILE A 184 -6.20 16.17 -14.14
CA ILE A 184 -6.40 15.78 -12.74
C ILE A 184 -6.94 14.35 -12.74
N ILE A 185 -6.33 13.49 -11.93
CA ILE A 185 -6.67 12.07 -11.78
C ILE A 185 -7.76 11.94 -10.73
N ASP A 186 -8.91 11.43 -11.15
CA ASP A 186 -10.07 11.27 -10.28
C ASP A 186 -10.03 9.95 -9.50
N GLY A 187 -10.77 9.91 -8.38
CA GLY A 187 -10.99 8.67 -7.62
C GLY A 187 -9.81 8.22 -6.75
N LEU A 188 -8.74 9.01 -6.68
CA LEU A 188 -7.62 8.78 -5.77
C LEU A 188 -8.03 9.05 -4.32
N GLN A 189 -7.71 8.12 -3.42
CA GLN A 189 -8.11 8.19 -2.02
C GLN A 189 -6.97 7.81 -1.09
N GLY A 190 -6.89 8.49 0.07
CA GLY A 190 -5.82 8.28 1.05
C GLY A 190 -5.70 6.83 1.54
N ARG A 191 -6.82 6.10 1.65
CA ARG A 191 -6.83 4.70 2.07
C ARG A 191 -5.99 3.76 1.19
N TYR A 192 -5.75 4.12 -0.07
CA TYR A 192 -4.93 3.29 -0.97
C TYR A 192 -3.44 3.34 -0.60
N PHE A 193 -3.01 4.36 0.14
CA PHE A 193 -1.63 4.52 0.60
C PHE A 193 -1.33 3.75 1.89
N ILE A 194 -2.36 3.30 2.64
CA ILE A 194 -2.18 2.58 3.91
C ILE A 194 -1.31 1.31 3.75
N PRO A 195 -1.55 0.40 2.79
CA PRO A 195 -0.71 -0.79 2.62
C PRO A 195 0.73 -0.47 2.21
N VAL A 196 0.94 0.69 1.58
CA VAL A 196 2.24 1.14 1.09
C VAL A 196 3.04 1.88 2.18
N LEU A 197 2.34 2.46 3.17
CA LEU A 197 2.95 3.16 4.29
C LEU A 197 3.86 2.24 5.11
N PHE A 198 3.47 1.00 5.38
CA PHE A 198 4.30 0.09 6.19
C PHE A 198 5.63 -0.27 5.52
N PRO A 199 5.66 -0.73 4.24
CA PRO A 199 6.93 -0.91 3.52
C PRO A 199 7.74 0.39 3.39
N LEU A 200 7.09 1.55 3.26
CA LEU A 200 7.79 2.84 3.24
C LEU A 200 8.51 3.08 4.57
N LEU A 201 7.84 2.92 5.70
CA LEU A 201 8.45 3.05 7.04
C LEU A 201 9.59 2.06 7.25
N LEU A 202 9.40 0.80 6.84
CA LEU A 202 10.45 -0.22 6.86
C LEU A 202 11.66 0.20 6.03
N SER A 203 11.48 0.86 4.89
CA SER A 203 12.59 1.33 4.04
C SER A 203 13.36 2.51 4.64
N LEU A 204 12.82 3.21 5.65
CA LEU A 204 13.45 4.40 6.22
C LEU A 204 14.24 4.11 7.50
N LYS A 205 13.84 3.07 8.25
CA LYS A 205 14.33 2.84 9.60
C LYS A 205 15.51 1.87 9.66
N ASN A 206 16.56 2.25 10.38
CA ASN A 206 17.70 1.40 10.68
C ASN A 206 17.47 0.63 11.99
N SER A 207 18.09 -0.55 12.08
CA SER A 207 18.22 -1.30 13.32
C SER A 207 19.18 -0.55 14.23
N SER A 208 18.63 0.04 15.29
CA SER A 208 19.41 0.54 16.42
C SER A 208 19.72 -0.62 17.36
N ARG A 209 20.74 -0.47 18.21
CA ARG A 209 20.89 -1.33 19.39
C ARG A 209 20.16 -0.65 20.53
N MET A 210 18.86 -0.89 20.71
CA MET A 210 18.21 -0.46 21.96
C MET A 210 18.58 -1.38 23.13
N THR A 211 18.99 -0.75 24.22
CA THR A 211 18.90 -1.25 25.58
C THR A 211 17.42 -1.25 25.99
N ASP A 212 16.81 -2.42 26.23
CA ASP A 212 15.40 -2.58 26.60
C ASP A 212 15.13 -1.84 27.94
N ASN A 213 14.62 -0.61 27.85
CA ASN A 213 14.26 0.19 29.02
C ASN A 213 12.77 -0.01 29.33
N GLY A 214 12.42 -0.09 30.62
CA GLY A 214 11.02 -0.26 31.06
C GLY A 214 10.04 0.81 30.56
N ALA A 215 10.55 2.00 30.21
CA ALA A 215 9.77 3.09 29.63
C ALA A 215 9.23 2.76 28.22
N ASP A 216 10.01 2.03 27.40
CA ASP A 216 9.59 1.64 26.04
C ASP A 216 8.46 0.62 26.08
N ARG A 217 8.44 -0.23 27.11
CA ARG A 217 7.38 -1.21 27.31
C ARG A 217 6.04 -0.56 27.67
N LEU A 218 6.06 0.45 28.54
CA LEU A 218 4.86 1.22 28.89
C LEU A 218 4.31 1.97 27.66
N GLY A 219 5.18 2.62 26.89
CA GLY A 219 4.76 3.36 25.69
C GLY A 219 4.12 2.47 24.61
N ARG A 220 4.57 1.21 24.44
CA ARG A 220 3.89 0.23 23.59
C ARG A 220 2.47 -0.09 24.06
N TYR A 221 2.26 -0.30 25.37
CA TYR A 221 0.91 -0.54 25.91
C TYR A 221 0.00 0.67 25.75
N VAL A 222 0.51 1.88 25.98
CA VAL A 222 -0.22 3.13 25.73
C VAL A 222 -0.63 3.22 24.26
N SER A 223 0.27 2.85 23.34
CA SER A 223 -0.02 2.85 21.91
C SER A 223 -1.13 1.86 21.52
N TYR A 224 -1.10 0.64 22.07
CA TYR A 224 -2.16 -0.33 21.86
C TYR A 224 -3.50 0.13 22.46
N LEU A 225 -3.49 0.73 23.64
CA LEU A 225 -4.68 1.28 24.27
C LEU A 225 -5.26 2.44 23.44
N LEU A 226 -4.43 3.35 22.95
CA LEU A 226 -4.85 4.44 22.06
C LEU A 226 -5.52 3.90 20.79
N LEU A 227 -4.93 2.87 20.16
CA LEU A 227 -5.53 2.22 18.99
C LEU A 227 -6.88 1.56 19.31
N LEU A 228 -7.00 0.91 20.47
CA LEU A 228 -8.27 0.32 20.89
C LEU A 228 -9.33 1.40 21.07
N ILE A 229 -8.99 2.49 21.77
CA ILE A 229 -9.89 3.62 22.02
C ILE A 229 -10.33 4.29 20.70
N THR A 230 -9.41 4.52 19.76
CA THR A 230 -9.77 5.13 18.46
C THR A 230 -10.71 4.23 17.66
N ASN A 231 -10.49 2.90 17.67
CA ASN A 231 -11.41 1.96 17.02
C ASN A 231 -12.79 1.96 17.67
N ILE A 232 -12.87 2.01 19.01
CA ILE A 232 -14.17 2.10 19.72
C ILE A 232 -14.90 3.39 19.34
N PHE A 233 -14.24 4.54 19.37
CA PHE A 233 -14.87 5.81 18.99
C PHE A 233 -15.30 5.84 17.52
N THR A 234 -14.52 5.20 16.65
CA THR A 234 -14.84 5.04 15.23
C THR A 234 -16.09 4.17 15.05
N LEU A 235 -16.20 3.06 15.78
CA LEU A 235 -17.39 2.20 15.80
C LEU A 235 -18.63 2.97 16.29
N VAL A 236 -18.50 3.72 17.38
CA VAL A 236 -19.59 4.57 17.88
C VAL A 236 -20.00 5.59 16.82
N THR A 237 -19.04 6.25 16.16
CA THR A 237 -19.31 7.21 15.07
C THR A 237 -20.09 6.55 13.93
N LEU A 238 -19.73 5.32 13.55
CA LEU A 238 -20.43 4.56 12.52
C LEU A 238 -21.86 4.20 12.95
N LEU A 239 -22.04 3.69 14.18
CA LEU A 239 -23.36 3.32 14.68
C LEU A 239 -24.30 4.53 14.75
N THR A 240 -23.82 5.67 15.23
CA THR A 240 -24.63 6.90 15.28
C THR A 240 -25.02 7.43 13.91
N ASN A 241 -24.21 7.22 12.87
CA ASN A 241 -24.55 7.69 11.51
C ASN A 241 -25.45 6.73 10.72
N TYR A 242 -25.49 5.43 11.07
CA TYR A 242 -26.27 4.43 10.33
C TYR A 242 -27.53 3.94 11.05
N ILE A 243 -27.60 4.06 12.38
CA ILE A 243 -28.71 3.52 13.20
C ILE A 243 -29.61 4.63 13.75
N LEU A 244 -29.05 5.81 14.04
CA LEU A 244 -29.78 6.99 14.50
C LEU A 244 -29.99 7.96 13.33
#